data_AF-Q1PQ82-F1
#
_entry.id   AF-Q1PQ82-F1
#
_cell.length_a   1.000
_cell.length_b   1.000
_cell.length_c   1.000
_cell.angle_alpha   90.00
_cell.angle_beta   90.00
_cell.angle_gamma   90.00
#
_symmetry.space_group_name_H-M   'P 1'
#
loop_
_entity.id
_entity.type
_entity.pdbx_description
1 polymer ?
#
loop_
_entity_poly.entity_id
_entity_poly.type
_entity_poly.pdbx_seq_one_letter_code
_entity_poly.pdbx_strand_id
1 'polypeptide(L)'
;YGLYFMTKGGAYVPFPVGNIRYMAPERLLGLNGNVKSDVWALAMLVAELVLGLQLWPKLKISNVVRKILAFARSNNVLEKIAREHQCFEVYQNMDAGLRQLLEKCLHASPVQRPLPRELLANKCFADILQAEGEREKAKEDESKQQLESHLPPLPLLLRCPLSQIYHLWQLAGGDVQAELKKEGLIRSEAPILGLPQIVRLNGASVCPTRSQSHLMDDRVVPLKLQALLQRLSQLPACVYFPLLHSPRFTSQHQQFVLELQQLPLVIRERDIEYQFHRVRLFARLLQAYPYTAELLQREAAIDIPPLLRGAVWAALLEVVPNSGYGKIDKFTPTSTDRQIEVDIPRCHQYD
;
A
#
# COMPACT_ATOMS: atom_id res chain seq x y z
N TYR A 1 -11.02 7.08 7.78
CA TYR A 1 -10.33 8.41 7.65
C TYR A 1 -8.89 8.15 7.26
N GLY A 2 -8.18 9.13 6.70
CA GLY A 2 -6.93 8.87 5.97
C GLY A 2 -7.18 8.54 4.51
N LEU A 3 -8.28 9.07 3.96
CA LEU A 3 -8.69 8.84 2.58
C LEU A 3 -7.66 9.41 1.62
N TYR A 4 -6.93 10.46 2.02
CA TYR A 4 -5.78 10.95 1.27
C TYR A 4 -4.74 9.84 1.02
N PHE A 5 -4.38 9.06 2.03
CA PHE A 5 -3.40 7.99 1.89
C PHE A 5 -3.96 6.81 1.09
N MET A 6 -5.18 6.37 1.42
CA MET A 6 -5.85 5.24 0.74
C MET A 6 -6.04 5.49 -0.76
N THR A 7 -6.27 6.74 -1.16
CA THR A 7 -6.49 7.10 -2.58
C THR A 7 -5.23 7.60 -3.28
N LYS A 8 -4.05 7.54 -2.63
CA LYS A 8 -2.80 8.12 -3.12
C LYS A 8 -2.99 9.57 -3.58
N GLY A 9 -3.50 10.41 -2.70
CA GLY A 9 -3.81 11.81 -3.01
C GLY A 9 -4.92 11.98 -4.05
N GLY A 10 -5.88 11.06 -4.13
CA GLY A 10 -6.96 11.10 -5.11
C GLY A 10 -6.62 10.52 -6.49
N ALA A 11 -5.40 10.01 -6.71
CA ALA A 11 -5.00 9.41 -7.98
C ALA A 11 -5.78 8.12 -8.30
N TYR A 12 -6.28 7.41 -7.29
CA TYR A 12 -6.99 6.14 -7.47
C TYR A 12 -8.50 6.27 -7.68
N VAL A 13 -9.09 7.46 -7.47
CA VAL A 13 -10.55 7.64 -7.56
C VAL A 13 -10.89 8.99 -8.19
N PRO A 14 -11.72 9.04 -9.26
CA PRO A 14 -12.04 10.29 -9.95
C PRO A 14 -13.10 11.14 -9.24
N PHE A 15 -13.68 10.64 -8.14
CA PHE A 15 -14.74 11.30 -7.37
C PHE A 15 -14.39 11.40 -5.88
N PRO A 16 -14.94 12.37 -5.14
CA PRO A 16 -14.71 12.50 -3.71
C PRO A 16 -15.30 11.31 -2.95
N VAL A 17 -14.44 10.57 -2.27
CA VAL A 17 -14.83 9.46 -1.38
C VAL A 17 -14.96 9.98 0.05
N GLY A 18 -15.97 9.53 0.77
CA GLY A 18 -16.14 9.80 2.20
C GLY A 18 -17.60 9.92 2.61
N ASN A 19 -17.86 9.89 3.92
CA ASN A 19 -19.17 10.19 4.45
C ASN A 19 -19.41 11.70 4.37
N ILE A 20 -20.48 12.10 3.66
CA ILE A 20 -20.84 13.50 3.40
C ILE A 20 -20.90 14.31 4.69
N ARG A 21 -21.40 13.75 5.79
CA ARG A 21 -21.55 14.44 7.08
C ARG A 21 -20.24 15.01 7.64
N TYR A 22 -19.11 14.36 7.36
CA TYR A 22 -17.79 14.74 7.84
C TYR A 22 -16.92 15.34 6.73
N MET A 23 -17.47 15.51 5.53
CA MET A 23 -16.71 15.95 4.38
C MET A 23 -16.40 17.45 4.48
N ALA A 24 -15.19 17.82 4.08
CA ALA A 24 -14.78 19.22 4.03
C ALA A 24 -15.47 19.96 2.86
N PRO A 25 -15.76 21.27 2.98
CA PRO A 25 -16.49 22.02 1.97
C PRO A 25 -15.83 21.99 0.59
N GLU A 26 -14.50 22.04 0.54
CA GLU A 26 -13.75 22.02 -0.72
C GLU A 26 -13.87 20.68 -1.46
N ARG A 27 -14.03 19.56 -0.75
CA ARG A 27 -14.22 18.26 -1.40
C ARG A 27 -15.59 18.14 -2.05
N LEU A 28 -16.62 18.77 -1.45
CA LEU A 28 -17.95 18.87 -2.06
C LEU A 28 -17.95 19.76 -3.32
N LEU A 29 -16.99 20.68 -3.44
CA LEU A 29 -16.76 21.50 -4.63
C LEU A 29 -15.90 20.79 -5.70
N GLY A 30 -15.52 19.53 -5.47
CA GLY A 30 -14.75 18.72 -6.44
C GLY A 30 -13.24 18.80 -6.29
N LEU A 31 -12.71 19.51 -5.28
CA LEU A 31 -11.26 19.53 -5.02
C LEU A 31 -10.83 18.23 -4.31
N ASN A 32 -9.97 17.47 -4.97
CA ASN A 32 -9.45 16.19 -4.49
C ASN A 32 -7.98 16.28 -4.10
N GLY A 33 -7.51 15.29 -3.32
CA GLY A 33 -6.08 15.11 -3.05
C GLY A 33 -5.48 16.05 -2.02
N ASN A 34 -6.27 16.67 -1.14
CA ASN A 34 -5.72 17.46 -0.04
C ASN A 34 -5.80 16.70 1.29
N VAL A 35 -4.64 16.46 1.92
CA VAL A 35 -4.54 15.82 3.24
C VAL A 35 -5.28 16.63 4.33
N LYS A 36 -5.39 17.95 4.17
CA LYS A 36 -6.09 18.83 5.12
C LYS A 36 -7.61 18.68 5.10
N SER A 37 -8.16 17.96 4.12
CA SER A 37 -9.56 17.56 4.16
C SER A 37 -9.80 16.41 5.14
N ASP A 38 -8.81 15.53 5.38
CA ASP A 38 -8.89 14.52 6.45
C ASP A 38 -8.82 15.16 7.84
N VAL A 39 -8.05 16.26 7.98
CA VAL A 39 -7.97 17.05 9.23
C VAL A 39 -9.33 17.65 9.61
N TRP A 40 -10.06 18.22 8.64
CA TRP A 40 -11.43 18.69 8.85
C TRP A 40 -12.34 17.55 9.32
N ALA A 41 -12.27 16.42 8.63
CA ALA A 41 -13.15 15.29 8.90
C ALA A 41 -12.91 14.68 10.29
N LEU A 42 -11.64 14.63 10.72
CA LEU A 42 -11.27 14.28 12.09
C LEU A 42 -11.83 15.29 13.09
N ALA A 43 -11.72 16.59 12.84
CA ALA A 43 -12.22 17.61 13.76
C ALA A 43 -13.75 17.59 13.89
N MET A 44 -14.49 17.27 12.82
CA MET A 44 -15.94 17.06 12.89
C MET A 44 -16.30 15.87 13.80
N LEU A 45 -15.52 14.79 13.76
CA LEU A 45 -15.71 13.64 14.68
C LEU A 45 -15.40 14.01 16.13
N VAL A 46 -14.28 14.69 16.37
CA VAL A 46 -13.91 15.11 17.72
C VAL A 46 -14.96 16.08 18.27
N ALA A 47 -15.47 17.00 17.44
CA ALA A 47 -16.59 17.86 17.82
C ALA A 47 -17.85 17.05 18.19
N GLU A 48 -18.18 16.00 17.44
CA GLU A 48 -19.31 15.10 17.75
C GLU A 48 -19.14 14.42 19.12
N LEU A 49 -17.92 13.92 19.41
CA LEU A 49 -17.58 13.28 20.69
C LEU A 49 -17.62 14.26 21.86
N VAL A 50 -16.99 15.42 21.73
CA VAL A 50 -16.88 16.41 22.82
C VAL A 50 -18.23 17.06 23.11
N LEU A 51 -19.04 17.33 22.09
CA LEU A 51 -20.37 17.88 22.27
C LEU A 51 -21.42 16.81 22.64
N GLY A 52 -21.05 15.52 22.64
CA GLY A 52 -21.93 14.42 23.02
C GLY A 52 -23.18 14.30 22.14
N LEU A 53 -23.07 14.64 20.85
CA LEU A 53 -24.20 14.72 19.92
C LEU A 53 -24.02 13.79 18.74
N GLN A 54 -25.05 13.67 17.90
CA GLN A 54 -24.92 13.12 16.55
C GLN A 54 -25.25 14.22 15.54
N LEU A 55 -24.34 14.46 14.59
CA LEU A 55 -24.56 15.52 13.61
C LEU A 55 -25.68 15.12 12.63
N TRP A 56 -26.78 15.86 12.64
CA TRP A 56 -27.87 15.77 11.66
C TRP A 56 -28.39 14.33 11.39
N PRO A 57 -28.89 13.59 12.39
CA PRO A 57 -29.27 12.19 12.24
C PRO A 57 -30.46 11.98 11.30
N LYS A 58 -31.40 12.93 11.25
CA LYS A 58 -32.67 12.85 10.50
C LYS A 58 -32.70 13.69 9.22
N LEU A 59 -31.60 14.35 8.86
CA LEU A 59 -31.54 15.25 7.71
C LEU A 59 -31.19 14.50 6.43
N LYS A 60 -31.91 14.82 5.34
CA LYS A 60 -31.59 14.33 4.00
C LYS A 60 -30.19 14.81 3.58
N ILE A 61 -29.50 13.98 2.81
CA ILE A 61 -28.14 14.24 2.30
C ILE A 61 -28.01 15.61 1.63
N SER A 62 -28.98 16.00 0.78
CA SER A 62 -28.97 17.29 0.09
C SER A 62 -28.96 18.50 1.06
N ASN A 63 -29.64 18.38 2.20
CA ASN A 63 -29.66 19.41 3.22
C ASN A 63 -28.35 19.43 4.03
N VAL A 64 -27.74 18.26 4.27
CA VAL A 64 -26.41 18.16 4.89
C VAL A 64 -25.35 18.83 4.02
N VAL A 65 -25.37 18.58 2.70
CA VAL A 65 -24.49 19.25 1.72
C VAL A 65 -24.66 20.76 1.80
N ARG A 66 -25.90 21.26 1.82
CA ARG A 66 -26.17 22.71 1.95
C ARG A 66 -25.60 23.29 3.24
N LYS A 67 -25.68 22.57 4.36
CA LYS A 67 -25.12 23.00 5.65
C LYS A 67 -23.60 23.07 5.62
N ILE A 68 -22.94 22.05 5.07
CA ILE A 68 -21.48 22.03 4.96
C ILE A 68 -20.98 23.14 4.03
N LEU A 69 -21.65 23.37 2.91
CA LEU A 69 -21.33 24.49 2.02
C LEU A 69 -21.56 25.85 2.71
N ALA A 70 -22.57 25.97 3.59
CA ALA A 70 -22.78 27.17 4.38
C ALA A 70 -21.66 27.42 5.41
N PHE A 71 -20.86 26.41 5.77
CA PHE A 71 -19.67 26.58 6.61
C PHE A 71 -18.49 27.22 5.87
N ALA A 72 -18.46 27.16 4.53
CA ALA A 72 -17.42 27.82 3.75
C ALA A 72 -17.40 29.35 3.93
N ARG A 73 -18.52 29.93 4.42
CA ARG A 73 -18.67 31.37 4.69
C ARG A 73 -18.68 31.70 6.20
N SER A 74 -18.49 30.71 7.05
CA SER A 74 -18.51 30.90 8.51
C SER A 74 -17.11 31.17 9.02
N ASN A 75 -16.96 32.15 9.91
CA ASN A 75 -15.69 32.42 10.59
C ASN A 75 -15.40 31.37 11.69
N ASN A 76 -16.44 30.91 12.40
CA ASN A 76 -16.31 29.87 13.43
C ASN A 76 -17.34 28.76 13.17
N VAL A 77 -16.86 27.64 12.65
CA VAL A 77 -17.69 26.48 12.30
C VAL A 77 -18.10 25.71 13.55
N LEU A 78 -17.19 25.54 14.51
CA LEU A 78 -17.44 24.80 15.75
C LEU A 78 -18.53 25.47 16.59
N GLU A 79 -18.44 26.79 16.76
CA GLU A 79 -19.45 27.56 17.48
C GLU A 79 -20.84 27.44 16.82
N LYS A 80 -20.88 27.51 15.49
CA LYS A 80 -22.13 27.41 14.73
C LYS A 80 -22.78 26.03 14.89
N ILE A 81 -21.98 24.96 14.89
CA ILE A 81 -22.44 23.60 15.18
C ILE A 81 -23.01 23.53 16.61
N ALA A 82 -22.27 24.05 17.59
CA ALA A 82 -22.70 24.03 19.00
C ALA A 82 -24.01 24.79 19.22
N ARG A 83 -24.17 25.98 18.62
CA ARG A 83 -25.42 26.75 18.68
C ARG A 83 -26.60 26.03 18.01
N GLU A 84 -26.36 25.45 16.83
CA GLU A 84 -27.40 24.73 16.09
C GLU A 84 -27.95 23.53 16.87
N HIS A 85 -27.07 22.83 17.60
CA HIS A 85 -27.41 21.65 18.37
C HIS A 85 -27.74 21.93 19.84
N GLN A 86 -27.87 23.21 20.24
CA GLN A 86 -28.16 23.61 21.63
C GLN A 86 -27.08 23.18 22.64
N CYS A 87 -25.83 22.99 22.18
CA CYS A 87 -24.67 22.60 22.99
C CYS A 87 -23.70 23.76 23.22
N PHE A 88 -24.18 25.01 23.19
CA PHE A 88 -23.32 26.19 23.31
C PHE A 88 -22.63 26.27 24.67
N GLU A 89 -23.28 25.82 25.74
CA GLU A 89 -22.68 25.74 27.07
C GLU A 89 -21.47 24.78 27.11
N VAL A 90 -21.59 23.61 26.47
CA VAL A 90 -20.48 22.64 26.37
C VAL A 90 -19.30 23.23 25.59
N TYR A 91 -19.59 23.99 24.52
CA TYR A 91 -18.58 24.70 23.76
C TYR A 91 -17.87 25.80 24.58
N GLN A 92 -18.58 26.51 25.45
CA GLN A 92 -17.98 27.51 26.34
C GLN A 92 -17.12 26.89 27.44
N ASN A 93 -17.56 25.76 28.00
CA ASN A 93 -16.89 25.07 29.10
C ASN A 93 -15.76 24.12 28.63
N MET A 94 -15.54 24.00 27.32
CA MET A 94 -14.47 23.17 26.75
C MET A 94 -13.09 23.73 27.08
N ASP A 95 -12.11 22.84 27.26
CA ASP A 95 -10.70 23.24 27.37
C ASP A 95 -10.28 24.21 26.25
N ALA A 96 -9.63 25.31 26.62
CA ALA A 96 -9.29 26.38 25.69
C ALA A 96 -8.30 25.92 24.62
N GLY A 97 -7.37 25.03 24.96
CA GLY A 97 -6.42 24.47 24.01
C GLY A 97 -7.12 23.60 22.96
N LEU A 98 -7.97 22.68 23.42
CA LEU A 98 -8.75 21.80 22.54
C LEU A 98 -9.70 22.59 21.63
N ARG A 99 -10.39 23.59 22.19
CA ARG A 99 -11.28 24.47 21.43
C ARG A 99 -10.54 25.20 20.32
N GLN A 100 -9.40 25.84 20.62
CA GLN A 100 -8.60 26.54 19.62
C GLN A 100 -8.06 25.58 18.55
N LEU A 101 -7.68 24.36 18.93
CA LEU A 101 -7.24 23.35 17.98
C LEU A 101 -8.37 22.96 17.02
N LEU A 102 -9.56 22.67 17.54
CA LEU A 102 -10.72 22.31 16.72
C LEU A 102 -11.15 23.45 15.80
N GLU A 103 -11.14 24.70 16.27
CA GLU A 103 -11.45 25.88 15.45
C GLU A 103 -10.45 26.05 14.29
N LYS A 104 -9.14 25.83 14.53
CA LYS A 104 -8.12 25.84 13.47
C LYS A 104 -8.32 24.70 12.46
N CYS A 105 -8.72 23.51 12.93
CA CYS A 105 -8.95 22.35 12.07
C CYS A 105 -10.24 22.48 11.23
N LEU A 106 -11.26 23.13 11.78
CA LEU A 106 -12.54 23.42 11.12
C LEU A 106 -12.54 24.77 10.39
N HIS A 107 -11.37 25.28 10.00
CA HIS A 107 -11.28 26.50 9.23
C HIS A 107 -11.79 26.28 7.78
N ALA A 108 -12.60 27.20 7.25
CA ALA A 108 -13.19 27.08 5.92
C ALA A 108 -12.11 26.95 4.82
N SER A 109 -11.08 27.79 4.87
CA SER A 109 -9.93 27.69 3.95
C SER A 109 -8.98 26.56 4.36
N PRO A 110 -8.68 25.59 3.45
CA PRO A 110 -7.73 24.51 3.73
C PRO A 110 -6.32 25.01 4.04
N VAL A 111 -5.90 26.16 3.50
CA VAL A 111 -4.54 26.69 3.68
C VAL A 111 -4.25 26.96 5.15
N GLN A 112 -5.24 27.46 5.89
CA GLN A 112 -5.13 27.82 7.30
C GLN A 112 -5.24 26.63 8.25
N ARG A 113 -5.67 25.46 7.76
CA ARG A 113 -5.72 24.25 8.58
C ARG A 113 -4.30 23.73 8.80
N PRO A 114 -4.00 23.19 10.00
CA PRO A 114 -2.71 22.59 10.29
C PRO A 114 -2.50 21.31 9.47
N LEU A 115 -1.25 20.92 9.29
CA LEU A 115 -0.91 19.59 8.79
C LEU A 115 -1.07 18.52 9.89
N PRO A 116 -1.30 17.24 9.55
CA PRO A 116 -1.42 16.18 10.55
C PRO A 116 -0.24 16.10 11.53
N ARG A 117 0.99 16.31 11.05
CA ARG A 117 2.20 16.37 11.89
C ARG A 117 2.18 17.50 12.91
N GLU A 118 1.61 18.65 12.55
CA GLU A 118 1.49 19.83 13.42
C GLU A 118 0.38 19.62 14.45
N LEU A 119 -0.66 18.86 14.08
CA LEU A 119 -1.74 18.49 14.98
C LEU A 119 -1.25 17.55 16.09
N LEU A 120 -0.44 16.55 15.75
CA LEU A 120 0.19 15.64 16.72
C LEU A 120 1.15 16.37 17.67
N ALA A 121 1.89 17.38 17.17
CA ALA A 121 2.81 18.16 17.99
C ALA A 121 2.12 19.19 18.92
N ASN A 122 0.78 19.23 18.95
CA ASN A 122 0.05 20.19 19.76
C ASN A 122 0.15 19.85 21.26
N LYS A 123 0.25 20.89 22.10
CA LYS A 123 0.32 20.78 23.57
C LYS A 123 -0.86 20.01 24.18
N CYS A 124 -2.03 20.02 23.55
CA CYS A 124 -3.20 19.25 24.01
C CYS A 124 -2.96 17.74 24.09
N PHE A 125 -1.95 17.23 23.37
CA PHE A 125 -1.59 15.82 23.37
C PHE A 125 -0.27 15.54 24.11
N ALA A 126 0.37 16.55 24.72
CA ALA A 126 1.68 16.38 25.37
C ALA A 126 1.65 15.31 26.47
N ASP A 127 0.64 15.34 27.33
CA ASP A 127 0.48 14.39 28.43
C ASP A 127 0.21 12.97 27.91
N ILE A 128 -0.56 12.85 26.83
CA ILE A 128 -0.87 11.56 26.18
C ILE A 128 0.38 11.01 25.50
N LEU A 129 1.15 11.85 24.80
CA LEU A 129 2.38 11.45 24.13
C LEU A 129 3.47 11.06 25.13
N GLN A 130 3.53 11.71 26.29
CA GLN A 130 4.42 11.29 27.37
C GLN A 130 3.99 9.93 27.94
N ALA A 131 2.70 9.75 28.23
CA ALA A 131 2.17 8.49 28.72
C ALA A 131 2.31 7.33 27.69
N GLU A 132 2.14 7.61 26.40
CA GLU A 132 2.37 6.66 25.32
C GLU A 132 3.86 6.37 25.15
N GLY A 133 4.73 7.37 25.19
CA GLY A 133 6.18 7.18 25.14
C GLY A 133 6.72 6.40 26.34
N GLU A 134 6.15 6.58 27.52
CA GLU A 134 6.46 5.78 28.72
C GLU A 134 5.92 4.34 28.59
N ARG A 135 4.72 4.14 28.02
CA ARG A 135 4.19 2.81 27.71
C ARG A 135 4.98 2.10 26.61
N GLU A 136 5.44 2.82 25.58
CA GLU A 136 6.29 2.29 24.52
C GLU A 136 7.66 1.95 25.05
N LYS A 137 8.25 2.77 25.92
CA LYS A 137 9.50 2.45 26.64
C LYS A 137 9.32 1.25 27.57
N ALA A 138 8.24 1.18 28.33
CA ALA A 138 7.94 0.02 29.18
C ALA A 138 7.74 -1.25 28.35
N LYS A 139 7.05 -1.17 27.20
CA LYS A 139 6.93 -2.27 26.25
C LYS A 139 8.26 -2.61 25.59
N GLU A 140 9.10 -1.63 25.25
CA GLU A 140 10.45 -1.84 24.72
C GLU A 140 11.37 -2.46 25.75
N ASP A 141 11.26 -2.10 27.03
CA ASP A 141 12.06 -2.63 28.11
C ASP A 141 11.60 -4.05 28.48
N GLU A 142 10.29 -4.33 28.47
CA GLU A 142 9.73 -5.70 28.52
C GLU A 142 10.16 -6.51 27.29
N SER A 143 10.17 -5.91 26.10
CA SER A 143 10.60 -6.55 24.85
C SER A 143 12.11 -6.82 24.85
N LYS A 144 12.94 -5.91 25.36
CA LYS A 144 14.40 -6.03 25.45
C LYS A 144 14.81 -7.09 26.49
N GLN A 145 14.14 -7.13 27.65
CA GLN A 145 14.34 -8.18 28.65
C GLN A 145 13.91 -9.57 28.13
N GLN A 146 12.90 -9.65 27.25
CA GLN A 146 12.52 -10.88 26.55
C GLN A 146 13.42 -11.20 25.33
N LEU A 147 14.00 -10.20 24.66
CA LEU A 147 14.86 -10.40 23.48
C LEU A 147 16.26 -10.89 23.83
N GLU A 148 16.80 -10.48 24.97
CA GLU A 148 18.19 -10.76 25.35
C GLU A 148 18.44 -12.20 25.83
N SER A 149 17.40 -12.99 26.11
CA SER A 149 17.59 -14.35 26.62
C SER A 149 17.36 -15.49 25.64
N HIS A 150 16.39 -15.50 24.70
CA HIS A 150 16.12 -16.73 23.92
C HIS A 150 15.48 -16.60 22.51
N LEU A 151 15.39 -15.44 21.88
CA LEU A 151 14.86 -15.38 20.50
C LEU A 151 15.95 -15.75 19.48
N PRO A 152 15.72 -16.76 18.61
CA PRO A 152 16.69 -17.11 17.58
C PRO A 152 16.94 -15.90 16.67
N PRO A 153 18.17 -15.73 16.15
CA PRO A 153 18.49 -14.63 15.25
C PRO A 153 17.50 -14.63 14.08
N LEU A 154 16.98 -13.45 13.74
CA LEU A 154 16.10 -13.26 12.59
C LEU A 154 16.69 -13.96 11.35
N PRO A 155 15.92 -14.80 10.64
CA PRO A 155 16.41 -15.45 9.43
C PRO A 155 17.01 -14.44 8.45
N LEU A 156 18.18 -14.75 7.89
CA LEU A 156 18.88 -13.87 6.95
C LEU A 156 18.00 -13.46 5.77
N LEU A 157 17.06 -14.34 5.38
CA LEU A 157 16.07 -14.11 4.34
C LEU A 157 15.22 -12.86 4.59
N LEU A 158 14.85 -12.57 5.84
CA LEU A 158 14.02 -11.40 6.18
C LEU A 158 14.75 -10.07 6.02
N ARG A 159 16.07 -10.09 5.80
CA ARG A 159 16.86 -8.91 5.45
C ARG A 159 16.85 -8.62 3.95
N CYS A 160 16.24 -9.48 3.14
CA CYS A 160 16.08 -9.26 1.69
C CYS A 160 14.86 -8.37 1.39
N PRO A 161 14.85 -7.67 0.24
CA PRO A 161 13.67 -6.93 -0.20
C PRO A 161 12.44 -7.83 -0.34
N LEU A 162 11.26 -7.33 0.06
CA LEU A 162 10.01 -8.09 0.03
C LEU A 162 9.67 -8.62 -1.37
N SER A 163 9.96 -7.87 -2.43
CA SER A 163 9.75 -8.33 -3.81
C SER A 163 10.55 -9.59 -4.16
N GLN A 164 11.77 -9.70 -3.65
CA GLN A 164 12.62 -10.89 -3.84
C GLN A 164 12.10 -12.07 -3.02
N ILE A 165 11.74 -11.83 -1.76
CA ILE A 165 11.17 -12.87 -0.88
C ILE A 165 9.88 -13.42 -1.50
N TYR A 166 9.01 -12.54 -2.00
CA TYR A 166 7.74 -12.91 -2.61
C TYR A 166 7.95 -13.76 -3.88
N HIS A 167 8.87 -13.34 -4.77
CA HIS A 167 9.20 -14.11 -5.97
C HIS A 167 9.71 -15.52 -5.64
N LEU A 168 10.63 -15.64 -4.67
CA LEU A 168 11.16 -16.94 -4.25
C LEU A 168 10.11 -17.79 -3.54
N TRP A 169 9.19 -17.16 -2.81
CA TRP A 169 8.07 -17.84 -2.18
C TRP A 169 7.12 -18.44 -3.23
N GLN A 170 6.88 -17.73 -4.35
CA GLN A 170 6.13 -18.29 -5.47
C GLN A 170 6.84 -19.50 -6.10
N LEU A 171 8.17 -19.43 -6.28
CA LEU A 171 8.96 -20.57 -6.76
C LEU A 171 8.94 -21.76 -5.79
N ALA A 172 8.80 -21.51 -4.48
CA ALA A 172 8.61 -22.53 -3.46
C ALA A 172 7.21 -23.16 -3.44
N GLY A 173 6.34 -22.84 -4.41
CA GLY A 173 4.97 -23.33 -4.52
C GLY A 173 3.95 -22.43 -3.82
N GLY A 174 4.33 -21.23 -3.40
CA GLY A 174 3.44 -20.24 -2.84
C GLY A 174 2.48 -19.66 -3.88
N ASP A 175 1.18 -19.68 -3.57
CA ASP A 175 0.15 -19.06 -4.40
C ASP A 175 -0.76 -18.19 -3.53
N VAL A 176 -0.71 -16.87 -3.77
CA VAL A 176 -1.53 -15.89 -3.03
C VAL A 176 -3.01 -16.10 -3.32
N GLN A 177 -3.38 -16.41 -4.56
CA GLN A 177 -4.79 -16.62 -4.90
C GLN A 177 -5.33 -17.86 -4.19
N ALA A 178 -4.54 -18.93 -4.13
CA ALA A 178 -4.91 -20.13 -3.39
C ALA A 178 -5.05 -19.88 -1.89
N GLU A 179 -4.11 -19.16 -1.25
CA GLU A 179 -4.19 -18.87 0.19
C GLU A 179 -5.36 -17.94 0.51
N LEU A 180 -5.62 -16.92 -0.32
CA LEU A 180 -6.78 -16.03 -0.16
C LEU A 180 -8.12 -16.76 -0.39
N LYS A 181 -8.16 -17.72 -1.32
CA LYS A 181 -9.34 -18.57 -1.55
C LYS A 181 -9.62 -19.46 -0.34
N LYS A 182 -8.57 -20.04 0.25
CA LYS A 182 -8.64 -20.87 1.46
C LYS A 182 -9.16 -20.09 2.67
N GLU A 183 -8.74 -18.84 2.83
CA GLU A 183 -9.25 -17.93 3.88
C GLU A 183 -10.62 -17.31 3.54
N GLY A 184 -11.22 -17.70 2.40
CA GLY A 184 -12.54 -17.28 1.96
C GLY A 184 -12.63 -15.81 1.54
N LEU A 185 -11.50 -15.17 1.24
CA LEU A 185 -11.40 -13.79 0.73
C LEU A 185 -11.63 -13.74 -0.78
N ILE A 186 -11.16 -14.75 -1.51
CA ILE A 186 -11.52 -14.95 -2.91
C ILE A 186 -12.66 -15.95 -2.98
N ARG A 187 -13.85 -15.48 -3.36
CA ARG A 187 -15.03 -16.31 -3.57
C ARG A 187 -15.39 -16.32 -5.04
N SER A 188 -15.54 -17.51 -5.61
CA SER A 188 -16.01 -17.69 -6.97
C SER A 188 -17.54 -17.71 -6.95
N GLU A 189 -18.17 -16.59 -7.25
CA GLU A 189 -19.63 -16.50 -7.42
C GLU A 189 -19.95 -16.38 -8.91
N ALA A 190 -20.97 -17.12 -9.37
CA ALA A 190 -21.40 -17.03 -10.75
C ALA A 190 -22.02 -15.64 -11.01
N PRO A 191 -21.58 -14.90 -12.05
CA PRO A 191 -22.09 -13.55 -12.32
C PRO A 191 -23.61 -13.46 -12.46
N ILE A 192 -24.26 -14.55 -12.90
CA ILE A 192 -25.72 -14.68 -13.01
C ILE A 192 -26.43 -14.48 -11.67
N LEU A 193 -25.77 -14.79 -10.55
CA LEU A 193 -26.32 -14.61 -9.20
C LEU A 193 -26.26 -13.15 -8.73
N GLY A 194 -25.48 -12.29 -9.42
CA GLY A 194 -25.44 -10.85 -9.16
C GLY A 194 -26.42 -10.04 -10.00
N LEU A 195 -27.13 -10.67 -10.94
CA LEU A 195 -28.08 -9.99 -11.80
C LEU A 195 -29.36 -9.58 -11.04
N PRO A 196 -30.02 -8.49 -11.45
CA PRO A 196 -31.33 -8.15 -10.93
C PRO A 196 -32.33 -9.27 -11.24
N GLN A 197 -32.99 -9.79 -10.21
CA GLN A 197 -33.99 -10.86 -10.35
C GLN A 197 -35.26 -10.34 -11.02
N ILE A 198 -35.61 -9.07 -10.77
CA ILE A 198 -36.77 -8.42 -11.35
C ILE A 198 -36.37 -7.01 -11.76
N VAL A 199 -36.67 -6.64 -13.00
CA VAL A 199 -36.58 -5.26 -13.48
C VAL A 199 -37.99 -4.79 -13.78
N ARG A 200 -38.48 -3.78 -13.03
CA ARG A 200 -39.80 -3.20 -13.22
C ARG A 200 -39.79 -2.20 -14.37
N LEU A 201 -40.93 -2.03 -15.04
CA LEU A 201 -41.11 -1.08 -16.16
C LEU A 201 -40.82 0.37 -15.78
N ASN A 202 -40.85 0.72 -14.49
CA ASN A 202 -40.49 2.04 -13.96
C ASN A 202 -38.97 2.21 -13.72
N GLY A 203 -38.13 1.25 -14.15
CA GLY A 203 -36.68 1.28 -13.98
C GLY A 203 -36.17 0.80 -12.61
N ALA A 204 -37.05 0.42 -11.68
CA ALA A 204 -36.64 -0.13 -10.40
C ALA A 204 -36.24 -1.61 -10.52
N SER A 205 -35.07 -1.98 -10.01
CA SER A 205 -34.58 -3.36 -10.00
C SER A 205 -34.60 -3.96 -8.59
N VAL A 206 -35.14 -5.17 -8.46
CA VAL A 206 -34.98 -6.01 -7.27
C VAL A 206 -33.72 -6.82 -7.47
N CYS A 207 -32.65 -6.41 -6.79
CA CYS A 207 -31.36 -7.09 -6.82
C CYS A 207 -31.23 -8.03 -5.62
N PRO A 208 -30.52 -9.15 -5.76
CA PRO A 208 -30.09 -9.93 -4.60
C PRO A 208 -29.25 -9.06 -3.66
N THR A 209 -29.22 -9.43 -2.37
CA THR A 209 -28.35 -8.76 -1.39
C THR A 209 -26.92 -8.75 -1.91
N ARG A 210 -26.24 -7.61 -1.81
CA ARG A 210 -24.83 -7.49 -2.22
C ARG A 210 -24.04 -8.60 -1.55
N SER A 211 -23.37 -9.42 -2.35
CA SER A 211 -22.51 -10.44 -1.78
C SER A 211 -21.41 -9.79 -0.95
N GLN A 212 -21.11 -10.41 0.18
CA GLN A 212 -19.96 -10.06 1.01
C GLN A 212 -18.65 -10.18 0.21
N SER A 213 -18.62 -10.97 -0.87
CA SER A 213 -17.50 -11.04 -1.83
C SER A 213 -17.19 -9.70 -2.51
N HIS A 214 -18.18 -8.80 -2.60
CA HIS A 214 -18.05 -7.47 -3.18
C HIS A 214 -17.78 -6.37 -2.16
N LEU A 215 -17.76 -6.72 -0.87
CA LEU A 215 -17.41 -5.78 0.20
C LEU A 215 -15.92 -5.89 0.48
N MET A 216 -15.31 -4.78 0.88
CA MET A 216 -13.93 -4.78 1.36
C MET A 216 -13.86 -5.59 2.65
N ASP A 217 -12.99 -6.58 2.67
CA ASP A 217 -12.62 -7.35 3.84
C ASP A 217 -11.16 -7.00 4.18
N ASP A 218 -10.92 -6.47 5.38
CA ASP A 218 -9.62 -5.96 5.83
C ASP A 218 -8.77 -7.00 6.56
N ARG A 219 -9.19 -8.28 6.54
CA ARG A 219 -8.44 -9.39 7.14
C ARG A 219 -7.04 -9.52 6.53
N VAL A 220 -6.04 -9.59 7.40
CA VAL A 220 -4.64 -9.85 7.04
C VAL A 220 -4.36 -11.35 7.12
N VAL A 221 -3.98 -11.95 6.01
CA VAL A 221 -3.61 -13.37 5.93
C VAL A 221 -2.09 -13.51 5.98
N PRO A 222 -1.51 -14.14 7.03
CA PRO A 222 -0.08 -14.37 7.10
C PRO A 222 0.33 -15.51 6.15
N LEU A 223 1.24 -15.21 5.21
CA LEU A 223 1.79 -16.21 4.29
C LEU A 223 2.87 -17.06 4.97
N LYS A 224 2.80 -18.39 4.81
CA LYS A 224 3.76 -19.32 5.42
C LYS A 224 5.08 -19.34 4.63
N LEU A 225 6.19 -19.04 5.31
CA LEU A 225 7.54 -19.02 4.73
C LEU A 225 8.37 -20.28 5.00
N GLN A 226 7.83 -21.25 5.74
CA GLN A 226 8.58 -22.39 6.28
C GLN A 226 9.29 -23.22 5.19
N ALA A 227 8.63 -23.51 4.08
CA ALA A 227 9.21 -24.25 2.97
C ALA A 227 10.41 -23.51 2.34
N LEU A 228 10.28 -22.19 2.15
CA LEU A 228 11.36 -21.36 1.60
C LEU A 228 12.53 -21.25 2.59
N LEU A 229 12.24 -21.05 3.88
CA LEU A 229 13.26 -20.99 4.93
C LEU A 229 14.04 -22.29 5.04
N GLN A 230 13.37 -23.45 4.98
CA GLN A 230 14.02 -24.75 5.02
C GLN A 230 14.99 -24.93 3.85
N ARG A 231 14.57 -24.57 2.63
CA ARG A 231 15.43 -24.70 1.44
C ARG A 231 16.64 -23.78 1.47
N LEU A 232 16.47 -22.52 1.90
CA LEU A 232 17.58 -21.56 1.95
C LEU A 232 18.43 -21.66 3.23
N SER A 233 18.03 -22.48 4.21
CA SER A 233 18.73 -22.60 5.50
C SER A 233 20.16 -23.12 5.39
N GLN A 234 20.46 -23.90 4.35
CA GLN A 234 21.77 -24.49 4.12
C GLN A 234 22.75 -23.55 3.40
N LEU A 235 22.25 -22.43 2.86
CA LEU A 235 23.08 -21.52 2.09
C LEU A 235 23.95 -20.65 2.99
N PRO A 236 25.23 -20.44 2.64
CA PRO A 236 26.12 -19.60 3.43
C PRO A 236 25.72 -18.12 3.34
N ALA A 237 26.05 -17.35 4.37
CA ALA A 237 25.72 -15.93 4.46
C ALA A 237 26.28 -15.08 3.30
N CYS A 238 27.37 -15.52 2.65
CA CYS A 238 27.93 -14.86 1.48
C CYS A 238 26.99 -14.85 0.26
N VAL A 239 26.01 -15.76 0.18
CA VAL A 239 24.98 -15.77 -0.87
C VAL A 239 23.92 -14.71 -0.60
N TYR A 240 23.52 -14.55 0.67
CA TYR A 240 22.59 -13.51 1.09
C TYR A 240 23.19 -12.12 0.89
N PHE A 241 24.49 -11.96 1.16
CA PHE A 241 25.21 -10.70 1.07
C PHE A 241 26.46 -10.85 0.19
N PRO A 242 26.30 -10.84 -1.14
CA PRO A 242 27.41 -11.06 -2.07
C PRO A 242 28.43 -9.93 -1.99
N LEU A 243 29.66 -10.28 -1.59
CA LEU A 243 30.80 -9.36 -1.53
C LEU A 243 31.55 -9.42 -2.86
N LEU A 244 31.15 -8.57 -3.81
CA LEU A 244 31.61 -8.59 -5.21
C LEU A 244 33.13 -8.57 -5.40
N HIS A 245 33.87 -7.93 -4.48
CA HIS A 245 35.34 -7.79 -4.56
C HIS A 245 36.09 -8.82 -3.73
N SER A 246 35.39 -9.74 -3.06
CA SER A 246 36.03 -10.81 -2.31
C SER A 246 36.38 -11.96 -3.26
N PRO A 247 37.67 -12.34 -3.40
CA PRO A 247 38.06 -13.42 -4.31
C PRO A 247 37.39 -14.76 -3.94
N ARG A 248 37.12 -14.97 -2.64
CA ARG A 248 36.41 -16.16 -2.15
C ARG A 248 34.98 -16.27 -2.68
N PHE A 249 34.28 -15.14 -2.77
CA PHE A 249 32.91 -15.11 -3.29
C PHE A 249 32.89 -15.42 -4.78
N THR A 250 33.79 -14.80 -5.55
CA THR A 250 33.89 -15.03 -7.00
C THR A 250 34.12 -16.49 -7.34
N SER A 251 35.05 -17.16 -6.66
CA SER A 251 35.33 -18.58 -6.91
C SER A 251 34.16 -19.50 -6.54
N GLN A 252 33.56 -19.32 -5.36
CA GLN A 252 32.41 -20.13 -4.93
C GLN A 252 31.19 -19.93 -5.83
N HIS A 253 30.92 -18.68 -6.22
CA HIS A 253 29.81 -18.35 -7.10
C HIS A 253 29.99 -18.97 -8.48
N GLN A 254 31.18 -18.86 -9.06
CA GLN A 254 31.49 -19.43 -10.37
C GLN A 254 31.35 -20.96 -10.37
N GLN A 255 31.82 -21.65 -9.34
CA GLN A 255 31.67 -23.11 -9.23
C GLN A 255 30.19 -23.53 -9.23
N PHE A 256 29.38 -22.91 -8.38
CA PHE A 256 27.95 -23.21 -8.28
C PHE A 256 27.19 -22.92 -9.58
N VAL A 257 27.48 -21.79 -10.23
CA VAL A 257 26.83 -21.42 -11.49
C VAL A 257 27.20 -22.39 -12.61
N LEU A 258 28.47 -22.82 -12.71
CA LEU A 258 28.92 -23.75 -13.75
C LEU A 258 28.24 -25.12 -13.66
N GLU A 259 28.01 -25.62 -12.45
CA GLU A 259 27.31 -26.90 -12.24
C GLU A 259 25.86 -26.84 -12.75
N LEU A 260 25.15 -25.76 -12.42
CA LEU A 260 23.74 -25.63 -12.76
C LEU A 260 23.49 -25.09 -14.17
N GLN A 261 24.46 -24.38 -14.78
CA GLN A 261 24.36 -23.86 -16.15
C GLN A 261 24.19 -24.98 -17.19
N GLN A 262 24.61 -26.20 -16.88
CA GLN A 262 24.41 -27.38 -17.73
C GLN A 262 22.92 -27.76 -17.88
N LEU A 263 22.06 -27.29 -16.97
CA LEU A 263 20.64 -27.56 -17.00
C LEU A 263 19.92 -26.62 -18.00
N PRO A 264 18.88 -27.12 -18.70
CA PRO A 264 18.00 -26.29 -19.52
C PRO A 264 17.47 -25.06 -18.79
N LEU A 265 17.29 -23.96 -19.52
CA LEU A 265 16.83 -22.67 -18.97
C LEU A 265 15.55 -22.81 -18.14
N VAL A 266 14.57 -23.58 -18.62
CA VAL A 266 13.29 -23.80 -17.94
C VAL A 266 13.48 -24.42 -16.55
N ILE A 267 14.49 -25.28 -16.37
CA ILE A 267 14.81 -25.89 -15.08
C ILE A 267 15.47 -24.85 -14.18
N ARG A 268 16.45 -24.10 -14.70
CA ARG A 268 17.15 -23.03 -13.97
C ARG A 268 16.22 -21.91 -13.50
N GLU A 269 15.21 -21.56 -14.30
CA GLU A 269 14.21 -20.55 -13.92
C GLU A 269 13.26 -21.00 -12.79
N ARG A 270 13.11 -22.32 -12.60
CA ARG A 270 12.29 -22.89 -11.52
C ARG A 270 13.10 -23.29 -10.29
N ASP A 271 14.42 -23.35 -10.42
CA ASP A 271 15.31 -23.70 -9.32
C ASP A 271 15.46 -22.54 -8.32
N ILE A 272 15.10 -22.80 -7.06
CA ILE A 272 15.00 -21.77 -6.02
C ILE A 272 16.37 -21.24 -5.62
N GLU A 273 17.36 -22.14 -5.49
CA GLU A 273 18.70 -21.77 -5.03
C GLU A 273 19.43 -21.02 -6.13
N TYR A 274 19.38 -21.54 -7.36
CA TYR A 274 19.90 -20.85 -8.53
C TYR A 274 19.29 -19.46 -8.69
N GLN A 275 17.96 -19.34 -8.66
CA GLN A 275 17.31 -18.04 -8.72
C GLN A 275 17.71 -17.13 -7.56
N PHE A 276 17.87 -17.65 -6.35
CA PHE A 276 18.34 -16.87 -5.21
C PHE A 276 19.75 -16.32 -5.45
N HIS A 277 20.69 -17.16 -5.87
CA HIS A 277 22.06 -16.75 -6.19
C HIS A 277 22.09 -15.66 -7.27
N ARG A 278 21.37 -15.86 -8.38
CA ARG A 278 21.32 -14.88 -9.48
C ARG A 278 20.66 -13.58 -9.03
N VAL A 279 19.51 -13.63 -8.38
CA VAL A 279 18.79 -12.43 -7.92
C VAL A 279 19.62 -11.61 -6.93
N ARG A 280 20.30 -12.25 -5.96
CA ARG A 280 21.14 -11.53 -4.99
C ARG A 280 22.35 -10.88 -5.65
N LEU A 281 23.01 -11.58 -6.58
CA LEU A 281 24.11 -11.04 -7.36
C LEU A 281 23.67 -9.82 -8.18
N PHE A 282 22.66 -9.98 -9.04
CA PHE A 282 22.20 -8.90 -9.91
C PHE A 282 21.64 -7.71 -9.13
N ALA A 283 20.95 -7.95 -8.02
CA ALA A 283 20.52 -6.85 -7.15
C ALA A 283 21.71 -6.04 -6.63
N ARG A 284 22.81 -6.70 -6.26
CA ARG A 284 24.02 -6.02 -5.80
C ARG A 284 24.75 -5.30 -6.93
N LEU A 285 24.82 -5.91 -8.11
CA LEU A 285 25.42 -5.30 -9.30
C LEU A 285 24.65 -4.04 -9.71
N LEU A 286 23.32 -4.11 -9.77
CA LEU A 286 22.46 -2.96 -10.10
C LEU A 286 22.57 -1.83 -9.08
N GLN A 287 22.70 -2.14 -7.78
CA GLN A 287 22.91 -1.13 -6.73
C GLN A 287 24.24 -0.38 -6.87
N ALA A 288 25.26 -1.04 -7.42
CA ALA A 288 26.60 -0.48 -7.62
C ALA A 288 26.85 0.04 -9.04
N TYR A 289 25.87 -0.10 -9.94
CA TYR A 289 25.93 0.46 -11.29
C TYR A 289 26.03 1.99 -11.22
N PRO A 290 26.89 2.66 -12.01
CA PRO A 290 27.58 2.16 -13.21
C PRO A 290 28.95 1.48 -12.97
N TYR A 291 29.50 1.50 -11.76
CA TYR A 291 30.85 0.99 -11.48
C TYR A 291 31.01 -0.53 -11.71
N THR A 292 29.89 -1.26 -11.71
CA THR A 292 29.82 -2.70 -11.94
C THR A 292 29.40 -3.08 -13.37
N ALA A 293 29.35 -2.12 -14.31
CA ALA A 293 28.83 -2.36 -15.66
C ALA A 293 29.48 -3.54 -16.38
N GLU A 294 30.81 -3.65 -16.35
CA GLU A 294 31.53 -4.78 -16.97
C GLU A 294 31.16 -6.13 -16.35
N LEU A 295 31.06 -6.18 -15.02
CA LEU A 295 30.73 -7.40 -14.30
C LEU A 295 29.26 -7.79 -14.55
N LEU A 296 28.36 -6.80 -14.60
CA LEU A 296 26.97 -6.99 -14.96
C LEU A 296 26.83 -7.56 -16.38
N GLN A 297 27.61 -7.08 -17.35
CA GLN A 297 27.62 -7.61 -18.71
C GLN A 297 28.13 -9.06 -18.75
N ARG A 298 29.22 -9.37 -18.05
CA ARG A 298 29.76 -10.75 -17.97
C ARG A 298 28.77 -11.72 -17.36
N GLU A 299 28.13 -11.35 -16.25
CA GLU A 299 27.14 -12.18 -15.61
C GLU A 299 25.86 -12.31 -16.46
N ALA A 300 25.43 -11.23 -17.12
CA ALA A 300 24.26 -11.26 -18.01
C ALA A 300 24.46 -12.20 -19.21
N ALA A 301 25.70 -12.37 -19.70
CA ALA A 301 26.02 -13.32 -20.76
C ALA A 301 25.80 -14.79 -20.36
N ILE A 302 25.82 -15.09 -19.06
CA ILE A 302 25.50 -16.42 -18.53
C ILE A 302 23.98 -16.59 -18.49
N ASP A 303 23.30 -15.70 -17.77
CA ASP A 303 21.84 -15.75 -17.58
C ASP A 303 21.30 -14.50 -16.88
N ILE A 304 20.06 -14.11 -17.13
CA ILE A 304 19.41 -12.98 -16.47
C ILE A 304 18.20 -13.48 -15.68
N PRO A 305 18.18 -13.34 -14.33
CA PRO A 305 17.08 -13.83 -13.52
C PRO A 305 15.76 -13.13 -13.90
N PRO A 306 14.65 -13.87 -14.07
CA PRO A 306 13.36 -13.32 -14.51
C PRO A 306 12.91 -12.10 -13.71
N LEU A 307 13.07 -12.13 -12.38
CA LEU A 307 12.64 -11.06 -11.48
C LEU A 307 13.28 -9.70 -11.80
N LEU A 308 14.56 -9.70 -12.22
CA LEU A 308 15.32 -8.46 -12.43
C LEU A 308 15.56 -8.17 -13.92
N ARG A 309 15.01 -8.99 -14.82
CA ARG A 309 15.26 -8.93 -16.27
C ARG A 309 15.09 -7.54 -16.85
N GLY A 310 13.98 -6.86 -16.53
CA GLY A 310 13.74 -5.50 -17.02
C GLY A 310 14.79 -4.48 -16.54
N ALA A 311 15.17 -4.53 -15.26
CA ALA A 311 16.17 -3.62 -14.70
C ALA A 311 17.58 -3.89 -15.25
N VAL A 312 17.94 -5.17 -15.43
CA VAL A 312 19.22 -5.57 -16.03
C VAL A 312 19.32 -5.13 -17.48
N TRP A 313 18.28 -5.37 -18.30
CA TRP A 313 18.27 -4.90 -19.69
C TRP A 313 18.30 -3.38 -19.78
N ALA A 314 17.59 -2.67 -18.91
CA ALA A 314 17.66 -1.21 -18.86
C ALA A 314 19.08 -0.71 -18.57
N ALA A 315 19.80 -1.37 -17.65
CA ALA A 315 21.19 -1.04 -17.34
C ALA A 315 22.15 -1.39 -18.50
N LEU A 316 21.97 -2.54 -19.16
CA LEU A 316 22.78 -2.97 -20.31
C LEU A 316 22.61 -2.07 -21.53
N LEU A 317 21.40 -1.58 -21.76
CA LEU A 317 21.05 -0.70 -22.87
C LEU A 317 21.21 0.79 -22.53
N GLU A 318 21.74 1.10 -21.34
CA GLU A 318 21.93 2.47 -20.84
C GLU A 318 20.66 3.33 -20.93
N VAL A 319 19.50 2.70 -20.67
CA VAL A 319 18.20 3.37 -20.73
C VAL A 319 18.10 4.38 -19.60
N VAL A 320 18.13 5.66 -19.95
CA VAL A 320 17.89 6.75 -19.01
C VAL A 320 16.40 6.77 -18.65
N PRO A 321 16.03 6.71 -17.36
CA PRO A 321 14.64 6.74 -16.95
C PRO A 321 14.02 8.09 -17.36
N ASN A 322 13.28 8.08 -18.46
CA ASN A 322 12.41 9.18 -18.81
C ASN A 322 11.05 8.94 -18.12
N SER A 323 10.51 9.93 -17.44
CA SER A 323 9.17 9.83 -16.85
C SER A 323 8.05 9.78 -17.91
N GLY A 324 8.40 9.59 -19.18
CA GLY A 324 7.49 9.50 -20.32
C GLY A 324 6.71 8.20 -20.35
N TYR A 325 7.34 7.07 -20.00
CA TYR A 325 6.67 5.76 -20.01
C TYR A 325 5.44 5.68 -19.08
N GLY A 326 5.49 6.41 -17.97
CA GLY A 326 4.36 6.52 -17.05
C GLY A 326 3.14 7.24 -17.64
N LYS A 327 3.34 8.11 -18.63
CA LYS A 327 2.27 8.87 -19.31
C LYS A 327 1.57 8.08 -20.41
N ILE A 328 2.12 6.95 -20.80
CA ILE A 328 1.54 6.08 -21.83
C ILE A 328 0.36 5.33 -21.21
N ASP A 329 -0.81 5.47 -21.79
CA ASP A 329 -1.97 4.64 -21.50
C ASP A 329 -1.69 3.21 -21.98
N LYS A 330 -1.66 2.28 -21.03
CA LYS A 330 -1.33 0.86 -21.23
C LYS A 330 -2.53 -0.05 -20.94
N PHE A 331 -3.68 0.53 -20.58
CA PHE A 331 -4.84 -0.21 -20.09
C PHE A 331 -6.01 -0.13 -21.05
N THR A 332 -6.14 0.97 -21.79
CA THR A 332 -7.20 1.09 -22.80
C THR A 332 -6.91 0.15 -23.96
N PRO A 333 -7.83 -0.79 -24.29
CA PRO A 333 -7.66 -1.67 -25.44
C PRO A 333 -7.58 -0.85 -26.72
N THR A 334 -6.55 -1.10 -27.51
CA THR A 334 -6.33 -0.52 -28.82
C THR A 334 -6.44 -1.58 -29.90
N SER A 335 -6.55 -1.17 -31.17
CA SER A 335 -6.51 -2.08 -32.31
C SER A 335 -5.21 -2.89 -32.41
N THR A 336 -4.15 -2.45 -31.74
CA THR A 336 -2.83 -3.09 -31.73
C THR A 336 -2.78 -4.32 -30.81
N ASP A 337 -3.62 -4.37 -29.76
CA ASP A 337 -3.60 -5.48 -28.79
C ASP A 337 -3.98 -6.81 -29.45
N ARG A 338 -4.96 -6.78 -30.37
CA ARG A 338 -5.34 -7.95 -31.18
C ARG A 338 -4.19 -8.47 -32.04
N GLN A 339 -3.35 -7.56 -32.57
CA GLN A 339 -2.19 -7.95 -33.37
C GLN A 339 -1.14 -8.63 -32.49
N ILE A 340 -0.88 -8.10 -31.29
CA ILE A 340 0.07 -8.67 -30.32
C ILE A 340 -0.40 -10.07 -29.86
N GLU A 341 -1.70 -10.25 -29.57
CA GLU A 341 -2.27 -11.54 -29.20
C GLU A 341 -2.09 -12.62 -30.27
N VAL A 342 -2.07 -12.23 -31.54
CA VAL A 342 -1.90 -13.15 -32.69
C VAL A 342 -0.42 -13.38 -32.99
N ASP A 343 0.42 -12.36 -32.82
CA ASP A 343 1.85 -12.42 -33.15
C ASP A 343 2.67 -13.14 -32.07
N ILE A 344 2.34 -13.01 -30.78
CA ILE A 344 3.06 -13.72 -29.71
C ILE A 344 3.01 -15.25 -29.93
N PRO A 345 1.86 -15.89 -30.19
CA PRO A 345 1.82 -17.32 -30.52
C PRO A 345 2.56 -17.67 -31.81
N ARG A 346 2.54 -16.81 -32.84
CA ARG A 346 3.27 -17.02 -34.10
C ARG A 346 4.78 -16.98 -33.88
N CYS A 347 5.28 -16.06 -33.06
CA CYS A 347 6.70 -15.99 -32.72
C CYS A 347 7.20 -17.27 -32.05
N HIS A 348 6.40 -17.88 -31.17
CA HIS A 348 6.74 -19.16 -30.53
C HIS A 348 6.59 -20.38 -31.46
N GLN A 349 6.06 -20.22 -32.68
CA GLN A 349 5.99 -21.27 -33.70
C GLN A 349 7.21 -21.29 -34.62
N TYR A 350 8.11 -20.30 -34.52
CA TYR A 350 9.33 -20.22 -35.33
C TYR A 350 10.56 -20.89 -34.68
N ASP A 351 10.36 -21.65 -33.60
CA ASP A 351 11.38 -22.53 -33.01
C ASP A 351 11.24 -23.99 -33.47
#